data_AF-A0A3R7MXU9-F1
#
_entry.id   AF-A0A3R7MXU9-F1
#
_cell.length_a   1.000
_cell.length_b   1.000
_cell.length_c   1.000
_cell.angle_alpha   90.00
_cell.angle_beta   90.00
_cell.angle_gamma   90.00
#
_symmetry.space_group_name_H-M   'P 1'
#
loop_
_entity.id
_entity.type
_entity.pdbx_description
1 polymer ?
#
loop_
_entity_poly.entity_id
_entity_poly.type
_entity_poly.pdbx_seq_one_letter_code
_entity_poly.pdbx_strand_id
1 'polypeptide(L)'
;MHRRRDKSEVSVRMLTVCCCYRDGLTQLFEFSDFDFDSARPGSSFSFSGVESPDPTPPSRQQSFRQPQSPGAEEAASRPQSRSRSQPQSQSSSGSEARAHPARVQAAIPAKKAQATKCDPKVCVLPDCYCGGKDIPGGFAPETVPQIVLLTFDDAVNDLNKGLYRDLFEVGRTNPNGCPIASTMYVSHEWTDYSQVQNLYADGHEIASHSVSHSFGEQFSIKKWAKEIAGQREIMAAYGGVKMEDVRGMRAPFLAIGGNKMFKMLYDYNFTYDSSMPVYENKPPSWPYTLDYKIFHDCMIPPCPTNSYPGVWQVPMVMWQDLTGGRCSMGDACTTPPDAEGVYKMLIKNFERHYTSNRAPFGLFYHAAWFTTPHHKEGFIAFLDTITAMDDVWLVTNWQLLQWMRDPQPLSTVKNFPAFGCNYPDRKRCTSTKVCNVWHKGGVRYMRTCQQCPEKYPWTGNTGVNSPLNDL
;
A
#
# COMPACT_ATOMS: atom_id res chain seq x y z
N MET A 1 30.27 -50.25 15.77
CA MET A 1 29.03 -50.47 14.99
C MET A 1 28.07 -49.31 15.25
N HIS A 2 27.80 -48.53 14.21
CA HIS A 2 26.96 -47.34 14.21
C HIS A 2 25.46 -47.68 14.27
N ARG A 3 24.67 -46.86 14.98
CA ARG A 3 23.31 -46.50 14.54
C ARG A 3 23.10 -45.01 14.81
N ARG A 4 23.17 -44.23 13.74
CA ARG A 4 22.67 -42.84 13.67
C ARG A 4 21.13 -42.88 13.74
N ARG A 5 20.55 -41.97 14.51
CA ARG A 5 19.14 -41.59 14.39
C ARG A 5 19.11 -40.38 13.45
N ASP A 6 18.54 -40.54 12.27
CA ASP A 6 18.19 -39.42 11.40
C ASP A 6 16.97 -38.70 11.97
N LYS A 7 17.08 -37.37 12.05
CA LYS A 7 15.97 -36.44 12.21
C LYS A 7 15.56 -36.02 10.80
N SER A 8 14.38 -36.44 10.34
CA SER A 8 13.75 -35.84 9.16
C SER A 8 13.02 -34.57 9.58
N GLU A 9 13.60 -33.42 9.24
CA GLU A 9 12.96 -32.11 9.25
C GLU A 9 11.88 -32.08 8.16
N VAL A 10 10.63 -31.91 8.55
CA VAL A 10 9.52 -31.65 7.62
C VAL A 10 9.48 -30.13 7.39
N SER A 11 10.08 -29.69 6.29
CA SER A 11 9.92 -28.33 5.78
C SER A 11 8.53 -28.20 5.15
N VAL A 12 7.57 -27.63 5.87
CA VAL A 12 6.28 -27.22 5.31
C VAL A 12 6.53 -26.01 4.40
N ARG A 13 6.56 -26.23 3.08
CA ARG A 13 6.53 -25.15 2.09
C ARG A 13 5.11 -24.59 2.03
N MET A 14 4.98 -23.31 2.32
CA MET A 14 3.75 -22.53 2.17
C MET A 14 3.43 -22.44 0.66
N LEU A 15 2.42 -23.17 0.20
CA LEU A 15 1.85 -23.00 -1.14
C LEU A 15 0.85 -21.84 -1.07
N THR A 16 1.30 -20.64 -1.45
CA THR A 16 0.41 -19.51 -1.72
C THR A 16 -0.14 -19.67 -3.13
N VAL A 17 -1.46 -19.68 -3.25
CA VAL A 17 -2.17 -19.73 -4.54
C VAL A 17 -2.06 -18.37 -5.22
N CYS A 18 -1.38 -18.30 -6.36
CA CYS A 18 -1.48 -17.17 -7.28
C CYS A 18 -2.78 -17.29 -8.09
N CYS A 19 -3.73 -16.38 -7.88
CA CYS A 19 -4.79 -16.15 -8.86
C CYS A 19 -4.28 -15.21 -9.96
N CYS A 20 -3.73 -15.77 -11.04
CA CYS A 20 -3.65 -15.06 -12.31
C CYS A 20 -4.94 -15.32 -13.09
N TYR A 21 -5.83 -14.33 -13.12
CA TYR A 21 -7.08 -14.40 -13.89
C TYR A 21 -6.78 -14.25 -15.38
N ARG A 22 -6.96 -15.32 -16.14
CA ARG A 22 -7.17 -15.24 -17.59
C ARG A 22 -8.32 -16.17 -17.94
N ASP A 23 -9.41 -15.57 -18.42
CA ASP A 23 -10.56 -16.20 -19.06
C ASP A 23 -11.33 -17.24 -18.23
N GLY A 24 -12.07 -16.76 -17.22
CA GLY A 24 -13.45 -17.20 -16.94
C GLY A 24 -13.78 -18.67 -16.63
N LEU A 25 -12.81 -19.54 -16.38
CA LEU A 25 -13.04 -20.93 -15.96
C LEU A 25 -12.05 -21.36 -14.87
N THR A 26 -12.57 -21.74 -13.70
CA THR A 26 -11.80 -22.33 -12.61
C THR A 26 -11.45 -23.77 -12.97
N GLN A 27 -10.19 -24.05 -13.31
CA GLN A 27 -9.64 -25.41 -13.30
C GLN A 27 -8.39 -25.45 -12.40
N LEU A 28 -8.44 -26.33 -11.40
CA LEU A 28 -7.32 -26.73 -10.57
C LEU A 28 -6.31 -27.47 -11.44
N PHE A 29 -5.07 -26.98 -11.55
CA PHE A 29 -3.96 -27.73 -12.12
C PHE A 29 -2.95 -28.08 -11.01
N GLU A 30 -2.82 -29.38 -10.73
CA GLU A 30 -1.64 -29.94 -10.05
C GLU A 30 -0.47 -29.94 -11.04
N PHE A 31 0.62 -29.25 -10.71
CA PHE A 31 1.86 -29.34 -11.49
C PHE A 31 2.78 -30.40 -10.87
N SER A 32 2.77 -31.59 -11.45
CA SER A 32 3.90 -32.52 -11.41
C SER A 32 4.51 -32.61 -12.83
N ASP A 33 5.83 -32.41 -12.88
CA ASP A 33 6.79 -32.69 -13.96
C ASP A 33 6.29 -32.63 -15.42
N PHE A 34 6.70 -31.60 -16.17
CA PHE A 34 6.80 -31.70 -17.63
C PHE A 34 8.09 -31.06 -18.17
N ASP A 35 8.86 -31.92 -18.83
CA ASP A 35 10.03 -31.63 -19.67
C ASP A 35 9.66 -30.76 -20.88
N PHE A 36 10.52 -29.80 -21.19
CA PHE A 36 10.45 -28.99 -22.40
C PHE A 36 11.04 -29.77 -23.58
N ASP A 37 10.20 -30.33 -24.45
CA ASP A 37 10.58 -30.44 -25.86
C ASP A 37 9.39 -30.57 -26.83
N SER A 38 9.58 -29.97 -28.01
CA SER A 38 8.80 -30.05 -29.24
C SER A 38 7.52 -29.20 -29.43
N ALA A 39 7.59 -28.40 -30.50
CA ALA A 39 6.54 -27.51 -31.02
C ALA A 39 5.82 -28.12 -32.24
N ARG A 40 4.53 -27.81 -32.45
CA ARG A 40 3.93 -27.22 -33.69
C ARG A 40 2.37 -27.17 -33.66
N PRO A 41 1.72 -26.33 -34.50
CA PRO A 41 0.39 -25.74 -34.24
C PRO A 41 -0.76 -26.33 -35.09
N GLY A 42 -1.99 -26.17 -34.59
CA GLY A 42 -3.21 -26.13 -35.41
C GLY A 42 -4.37 -27.00 -34.91
N SER A 43 -5.41 -26.38 -34.37
CA SER A 43 -6.81 -26.67 -34.74
C SER A 43 -7.77 -25.66 -34.11
N SER A 44 -8.67 -25.17 -34.95
CA SER A 44 -9.81 -24.31 -34.67
C SER A 44 -10.95 -25.10 -34.04
N PHE A 45 -11.56 -24.58 -32.98
CA PHE A 45 -12.88 -25.02 -32.52
C PHE A 45 -13.85 -23.84 -32.45
N SER A 46 -14.89 -23.93 -33.27
CA SER A 46 -16.10 -23.10 -33.29
C SER A 46 -17.13 -23.65 -32.31
N PHE A 47 -17.77 -22.77 -31.53
CA PHE A 47 -19.00 -23.08 -30.81
C PHE A 47 -20.12 -22.11 -31.19
N SER A 48 -21.24 -22.72 -31.59
CA SER A 48 -22.54 -22.14 -31.91
C SER A 48 -23.27 -21.62 -30.68
N GLY A 49 -24.04 -20.54 -30.85
CA GLY A 49 -24.57 -19.69 -29.80
C GLY A 49 -25.86 -20.11 -29.12
N VAL A 50 -26.30 -19.22 -28.21
CA VAL A 50 -27.64 -19.13 -27.65
C VAL A 50 -27.95 -17.62 -27.49
N GLU A 51 -29.00 -17.16 -28.17
CA GLU A 51 -29.53 -15.79 -28.14
C GLU A 51 -30.30 -15.47 -26.86
N SER A 52 -30.31 -14.19 -26.46
CA SER A 52 -31.35 -13.59 -25.62
C SER A 52 -31.54 -12.12 -26.05
N PRO A 53 -32.78 -11.58 -26.00
CA PRO A 53 -33.18 -10.47 -26.87
C PRO A 53 -33.00 -9.07 -26.25
N ASP A 54 -32.71 -8.10 -27.13
CA ASP A 54 -32.72 -6.65 -26.89
C ASP A 54 -34.15 -6.10 -26.68
N PRO A 55 -34.32 -4.99 -25.93
CA PRO A 55 -35.49 -4.14 -26.03
C PRO A 55 -35.21 -2.83 -26.81
N THR A 56 -35.99 -2.58 -27.86
CA THR A 56 -36.09 -1.30 -28.59
C THR A 56 -36.96 -0.24 -27.88
N PRO A 57 -36.82 1.06 -28.22
CA PRO A 57 -37.23 2.23 -27.40
C PRO A 57 -38.56 2.87 -27.83
N PRO A 58 -39.11 3.86 -27.09
CA PRO A 58 -40.15 4.74 -27.62
C PRO A 58 -39.68 6.17 -27.92
N SER A 59 -39.87 6.54 -29.19
CA SER A 59 -40.46 7.76 -29.78
C SER A 59 -40.34 9.17 -29.15
N ARG A 60 -40.29 10.11 -30.11
CA ARG A 60 -39.99 11.55 -30.09
C ARG A 60 -41.26 12.43 -30.03
N GLN A 61 -41.04 13.74 -29.78
CA GLN A 61 -41.89 14.97 -29.98
C GLN A 61 -42.39 15.60 -28.66
N GLN A 62 -42.36 16.92 -28.41
CA GLN A 62 -42.42 18.08 -29.31
C GLN A 62 -41.91 19.38 -28.60
N SER A 63 -41.55 20.39 -29.40
CA SER A 63 -40.93 21.68 -29.06
C SER A 63 -41.87 22.71 -28.43
N PHE A 64 -41.37 23.61 -27.56
CA PHE A 64 -41.95 24.95 -27.37
C PHE A 64 -40.89 26.06 -27.09
N ARG A 65 -40.85 26.98 -28.07
CA ARG A 65 -40.52 28.42 -28.15
C ARG A 65 -39.81 29.19 -27.02
N GLN A 66 -38.80 29.95 -27.45
CA GLN A 66 -38.25 31.18 -26.82
C GLN A 66 -39.26 32.35 -26.81
N PRO A 67 -38.98 33.40 -26.02
CA PRO A 67 -39.11 34.77 -26.53
C PRO A 67 -37.85 35.64 -26.36
N GLN A 68 -37.83 36.67 -27.20
CA GLN A 68 -36.76 37.59 -27.60
C GLN A 68 -36.51 38.76 -26.64
N SER A 69 -35.33 39.37 -26.82
CA SER A 69 -34.87 40.67 -26.31
C SER A 69 -35.60 41.88 -26.92
N PRO A 70 -35.40 43.07 -26.35
CA PRO A 70 -34.79 44.20 -27.08
C PRO A 70 -33.67 44.85 -26.22
N GLY A 71 -32.60 45.50 -26.68
CA GLY A 71 -32.31 46.29 -27.87
C GLY A 71 -31.83 47.69 -27.40
N ALA A 72 -30.58 48.09 -27.70
CA ALA A 72 -30.15 49.48 -28.00
C ALA A 72 -28.61 49.68 -27.98
N GLU A 73 -28.13 50.20 -29.12
CA GLU A 73 -26.91 50.95 -29.51
C GLU A 73 -26.50 52.11 -28.56
N GLU A 74 -25.38 52.84 -28.63
CA GLU A 74 -24.04 52.80 -29.27
C GLU A 74 -23.24 54.00 -28.69
N ALA A 75 -21.90 53.89 -28.65
CA ALA A 75 -20.84 54.93 -28.64
C ALA A 75 -20.73 56.01 -27.51
N ALA A 76 -19.55 56.08 -26.88
CA ALA A 76 -18.59 57.18 -27.12
C ALA A 76 -17.25 57.04 -26.33
N SER A 77 -16.17 57.30 -27.06
CA SER A 77 -14.88 57.95 -26.70
C SER A 77 -13.99 57.46 -25.54
N ARG A 78 -12.78 57.06 -25.97
CA ARG A 78 -11.52 56.90 -25.23
C ARG A 78 -10.92 58.28 -24.85
N PRO A 79 -10.04 58.34 -23.83
CA PRO A 79 -8.62 58.51 -24.16
C PRO A 79 -7.65 57.67 -23.32
N GLN A 80 -6.45 57.53 -23.88
CA GLN A 80 -5.32 56.72 -23.46
C GLN A 80 -4.64 57.22 -22.17
N SER A 81 -4.10 56.29 -21.36
CA SER A 81 -2.82 56.53 -20.66
C SER A 81 -2.02 55.23 -20.49
N ARG A 82 -0.72 55.42 -20.29
CA ARG A 82 0.42 54.58 -20.66
C ARG A 82 0.70 53.38 -19.74
N SER A 83 1.12 52.29 -20.40
CA SER A 83 2.20 51.34 -20.05
C SER A 83 2.44 50.92 -18.58
N ARG A 84 2.28 49.62 -18.32
CA ARG A 84 3.28 48.86 -17.57
C ARG A 84 3.35 47.43 -18.09
N SER A 85 4.50 47.09 -18.67
CA SER A 85 4.88 45.79 -19.20
C SER A 85 4.81 44.71 -18.11
N GLN A 86 4.04 43.66 -18.36
CA GLN A 86 4.11 42.40 -17.62
C GLN A 86 5.39 41.64 -18.03
N PRO A 87 6.15 41.05 -17.10
CA PRO A 87 7.20 40.11 -17.46
C PRO A 87 6.55 38.82 -17.95
N GLN A 88 6.81 38.47 -19.21
CA GLN A 88 6.60 37.12 -19.73
C GLN A 88 7.54 36.18 -18.97
N SER A 89 7.01 35.33 -18.08
CA SER A 89 7.74 34.16 -17.59
C SER A 89 7.80 33.15 -18.73
N GLN A 90 8.91 33.18 -19.47
CA GLN A 90 9.27 32.07 -20.35
C GLN A 90 9.43 30.82 -19.47
N SER A 91 8.52 29.87 -19.63
CA SER A 91 8.68 28.51 -19.12
C SER A 91 9.75 27.82 -19.97
N SER A 92 11.02 28.00 -19.60
CA SER A 92 12.08 27.12 -20.07
C SER A 92 11.86 25.75 -19.44
N SER A 93 11.41 24.80 -20.26
CA SER A 93 11.44 23.37 -19.98
C SER A 93 12.90 22.91 -19.86
N GLY A 94 13.53 23.19 -18.73
CA GLY A 94 14.70 22.47 -18.27
C GLY A 94 14.21 21.21 -17.58
N SER A 95 14.51 20.05 -18.17
CA SER A 95 14.20 18.76 -17.56
C SER A 95 15.17 18.50 -16.39
N GLU A 96 14.98 19.18 -15.26
CA GLU A 96 15.64 18.79 -14.03
C GLU A 96 15.15 17.38 -13.67
N ALA A 97 16.10 16.46 -13.49
CA ALA A 97 15.78 15.10 -13.09
C ALA A 97 15.00 15.14 -11.76
N ARG A 98 13.91 14.36 -11.65
CA ARG A 98 13.18 14.26 -10.38
C ARG A 98 14.10 13.61 -9.35
N ALA A 99 14.69 14.41 -8.48
CA ALA A 99 15.57 13.92 -7.44
C ALA A 99 14.74 13.23 -6.35
N HIS A 100 15.13 12.01 -5.97
CA HIS A 100 14.54 11.36 -4.81
C HIS A 100 14.78 12.18 -3.53
N PRO A 101 13.87 12.10 -2.53
CA PRO A 101 14.07 12.78 -1.26
C PRO A 101 15.43 12.39 -0.66
N ALA A 102 16.31 13.37 -0.44
CA ALA A 102 17.59 13.10 0.18
C ALA A 102 17.39 12.75 1.66
N ARG A 103 18.07 11.73 2.15
CA ARG A 103 18.15 11.47 3.60
C ARG A 103 19.06 12.53 4.22
N VAL A 104 18.57 13.24 5.25
CA VAL A 104 19.45 14.04 6.10
C VAL A 104 20.42 13.06 6.77
N GLN A 105 21.69 13.08 6.37
CA GLN A 105 22.68 12.17 6.93
C GLN A 105 22.80 12.43 8.44
N ALA A 106 22.34 11.48 9.26
CA ALA A 106 22.85 11.38 10.61
C ALA A 106 24.36 11.18 10.52
N ALA A 107 25.13 11.89 11.33
CA ALA A 107 26.60 11.87 11.36
C ALA A 107 27.15 10.54 11.91
N ILE A 108 26.74 9.41 11.34
CA ILE A 108 27.28 8.08 11.61
C ILE A 108 28.03 7.63 10.35
N PRO A 109 29.34 7.33 10.41
CA PRO A 109 30.10 6.99 9.22
C PRO A 109 29.53 5.75 8.53
N ALA A 110 29.44 5.82 7.21
CA ALA A 110 29.06 4.73 6.33
C ALA A 110 30.11 3.58 6.36
N LYS A 111 30.16 2.82 7.46
CA LYS A 111 30.58 1.43 7.43
C LYS A 111 29.33 0.59 7.62
N LYS A 112 29.06 -0.28 6.64
CA LYS A 112 28.06 -1.36 6.69
C LYS A 112 28.38 -2.30 7.86
N ALA A 113 28.11 -1.85 9.08
CA ALA A 113 28.38 -2.61 10.28
C ALA A 113 27.31 -3.67 10.44
N GLN A 114 27.73 -4.89 10.76
CA GLN A 114 26.83 -5.90 11.28
C GLN A 114 26.10 -5.32 12.50
N ALA A 115 24.78 -5.42 12.51
CA ALA A 115 23.98 -4.85 13.57
C ALA A 115 24.25 -5.59 14.88
N THR A 116 24.45 -4.83 15.95
CA THR A 116 24.64 -5.36 17.31
C THR A 116 23.29 -5.51 18.00
N LYS A 117 23.27 -6.18 19.16
CA LYS A 117 22.08 -6.21 20.02
C LYS A 117 21.70 -4.77 20.42
N CYS A 118 20.40 -4.49 20.47
CA CYS A 118 19.91 -3.17 20.86
C CYS A 118 20.28 -2.83 22.31
N ASP A 119 20.74 -1.59 22.52
CA ASP A 119 20.86 -0.97 23.84
C ASP A 119 19.76 0.10 24.00
N PRO A 120 18.72 -0.16 24.81
CA PRO A 120 17.62 0.78 25.02
C PRO A 120 18.04 2.12 25.63
N LYS A 121 19.24 2.24 26.22
CA LYS A 121 19.75 3.51 26.75
C LYS A 121 20.30 4.43 25.66
N VAL A 122 20.70 3.85 24.53
CA VAL A 122 21.24 4.57 23.37
C VAL A 122 20.19 4.72 22.28
N CYS A 123 19.41 3.65 22.06
CA CYS A 123 18.32 3.63 21.09
C CYS A 123 17.06 4.26 21.69
N VAL A 124 16.94 5.57 21.56
CA VAL A 124 15.84 6.35 22.15
C VAL A 124 15.03 7.08 21.08
N LEU A 125 13.73 7.24 21.35
CA LEU A 125 12.82 8.00 20.50
C LEU A 125 13.26 9.49 20.45
N PRO A 126 12.99 10.20 19.33
CA PRO A 126 12.14 9.80 18.20
C PRO A 126 12.86 8.98 17.12
N ASP A 127 14.19 8.86 17.15
CA ASP A 127 14.94 8.38 15.99
C ASP A 127 15.29 6.90 16.04
N CYS A 128 15.23 6.27 17.22
CA CYS A 128 15.52 4.86 17.40
C CYS A 128 14.56 4.20 18.39
N TYR A 129 14.11 2.98 18.09
CA TYR A 129 13.37 2.17 19.05
C TYR A 129 13.68 0.68 18.89
N CYS A 130 13.98 -0.01 20.00
CA CYS A 130 14.37 -1.42 19.97
C CYS A 130 13.23 -2.39 19.60
N GLY A 131 11.97 -1.96 19.76
CA GLY A 131 10.79 -2.80 19.54
C GLY A 131 10.48 -3.77 20.67
N GLY A 132 9.65 -4.75 20.33
CA GLY A 132 9.23 -5.81 21.24
C GLY A 132 7.98 -5.43 22.01
N LYS A 133 7.89 -5.89 23.26
CA LYS A 133 6.67 -5.78 24.07
C LYS A 133 6.48 -4.44 24.78
N ASP A 134 7.56 -3.70 24.97
CA ASP A 134 7.53 -2.50 25.79
C ASP A 134 6.77 -1.40 25.04
N ILE A 135 5.99 -0.61 25.79
CA ILE A 135 5.14 0.45 25.24
C ILE A 135 5.99 1.72 25.01
N PRO A 136 5.99 2.30 23.81
CA PRO A 136 6.63 3.59 23.55
C PRO A 136 6.14 4.68 24.53
N GLY A 137 7.07 5.40 25.15
CA GLY A 137 6.77 6.41 26.17
C GLY A 137 6.52 5.85 27.58
N GLY A 138 6.49 4.52 27.76
CA GLY A 138 6.36 3.90 29.08
C GLY A 138 4.99 4.08 29.74
N PHE A 139 3.94 4.33 28.95
CA PHE A 139 2.58 4.51 29.45
C PHE A 139 1.98 3.22 30.02
N ALA A 140 1.01 3.38 30.91
CA ALA A 140 0.14 2.27 31.31
C ALA A 140 -0.73 1.85 30.10
N PRO A 141 -0.92 0.55 29.82
CA PRO A 141 -1.64 0.09 28.64
C PRO A 141 -3.01 0.73 28.43
N GLU A 142 -3.76 0.96 29.50
CA GLU A 142 -5.12 1.51 29.48
C GLU A 142 -5.16 2.98 29.03
N THR A 143 -4.02 3.66 29.04
CA THR A 143 -3.88 5.06 28.60
C THR A 143 -3.38 5.19 27.16
N VAL A 144 -3.05 4.07 26.51
CA VAL A 144 -2.51 4.04 25.14
C VAL A 144 -3.68 3.90 24.15
N PRO A 145 -3.74 4.69 23.06
CA PRO A 145 -4.68 4.42 21.98
C PRO A 145 -4.42 3.05 21.34
N GLN A 146 -5.45 2.23 21.18
CA GLN A 146 -5.31 1.02 20.38
C GLN A 146 -5.26 1.41 18.91
N ILE A 147 -4.07 1.36 18.32
CA ILE A 147 -3.88 1.62 16.90
C ILE A 147 -4.23 0.36 16.10
N VAL A 148 -5.02 0.52 15.03
CA VAL A 148 -5.38 -0.52 14.08
C VAL A 148 -4.92 -0.08 12.69
N LEU A 149 -4.23 -0.97 11.98
CA LEU A 149 -3.62 -0.69 10.67
C LEU A 149 -4.34 -1.51 9.60
N LEU A 150 -5.26 -0.90 8.86
CA LEU A 150 -5.87 -1.52 7.69
C LEU A 150 -5.00 -1.30 6.46
N THR A 151 -4.61 -2.38 5.78
CA THR A 151 -3.82 -2.29 4.55
C THR A 151 -4.40 -3.14 3.43
N PHE A 152 -4.29 -2.62 2.22
CA PHE A 152 -4.58 -3.38 1.01
C PHE A 152 -3.34 -3.47 0.13
N ASP A 153 -3.04 -4.68 -0.30
CA ASP A 153 -1.96 -4.96 -1.24
C ASP A 153 -2.53 -5.04 -2.67
N ASP A 154 -1.65 -4.86 -3.65
CA ASP A 154 -1.87 -4.94 -5.09
C ASP A 154 -2.54 -3.74 -5.77
N ALA A 155 -2.95 -3.95 -7.02
CA ALA A 155 -3.42 -2.92 -7.92
C ALA A 155 -4.74 -2.30 -7.45
N VAL A 156 -4.84 -0.98 -7.55
CA VAL A 156 -6.09 -0.23 -7.31
C VAL A 156 -6.81 -0.03 -8.63
N ASN A 157 -8.05 -0.52 -8.79
CA ASN A 157 -8.81 -0.40 -10.03
C ASN A 157 -10.32 -0.60 -9.83
N ASP A 158 -11.08 -0.66 -10.92
CA ASP A 158 -12.54 -0.77 -10.89
C ASP A 158 -13.06 -2.02 -10.15
N LEU A 159 -12.27 -3.09 -10.03
CA LEU A 159 -12.67 -4.32 -9.34
C LEU A 159 -12.78 -4.12 -7.82
N ASN A 160 -11.92 -3.28 -7.25
CA ASN A 160 -11.88 -3.05 -5.80
C ASN A 160 -12.45 -1.68 -5.38
N LYS A 161 -12.75 -0.79 -6.33
CA LYS A 161 -13.42 0.49 -6.07
C LYS A 161 -14.68 0.38 -5.21
N GLY A 162 -15.54 -0.60 -5.51
CA GLY A 162 -16.78 -0.81 -4.76
C GLY A 162 -16.51 -1.17 -3.29
N LEU A 163 -15.51 -2.02 -3.04
CA LEU A 163 -15.07 -2.36 -1.69
C LEU A 163 -14.59 -1.11 -0.93
N TYR A 164 -13.69 -0.33 -1.54
CA TYR A 164 -13.13 0.85 -0.87
C TYR A 164 -14.20 1.88 -0.53
N ARG A 165 -15.17 2.11 -1.41
CA ARG A 165 -16.32 2.96 -1.10
C ARG A 165 -17.10 2.45 0.12
N ASP A 166 -17.42 1.15 0.14
CA ASP A 166 -18.23 0.57 1.21
C ASP A 166 -17.48 0.55 2.58
N LEU A 167 -16.15 0.56 2.57
CA LEU A 167 -15.32 0.65 3.77
C LEU A 167 -15.12 2.10 4.25
N PHE A 168 -14.85 3.04 3.34
CA PHE A 168 -14.32 4.37 3.69
C PHE A 168 -15.30 5.51 3.43
N GLU A 169 -16.26 5.37 2.51
CA GLU A 169 -17.17 6.45 2.09
C GLU A 169 -18.56 6.36 2.76
N VAL A 170 -18.68 5.64 3.88
CA VAL A 170 -19.95 5.48 4.63
C VAL A 170 -19.96 6.24 5.97
N GLY A 171 -18.98 7.11 6.20
CA GLY A 171 -18.95 8.01 7.37
C GLY A 171 -18.30 7.45 8.63
N ARG A 172 -17.46 6.41 8.52
CA ARG A 172 -16.66 5.90 9.65
C ARG A 172 -15.56 6.89 10.02
N THR A 173 -15.46 7.23 11.30
CA THR A 173 -14.48 8.20 11.81
C THR A 173 -13.72 7.65 13.01
N ASN A 174 -12.52 8.19 13.23
CA ASN A 174 -11.76 8.05 14.46
C ASN A 174 -12.32 9.00 15.55
N PRO A 175 -11.91 8.83 16.83
CA PRO A 175 -12.43 9.64 17.95
C PRO A 175 -12.17 11.16 17.88
N ASN A 176 -11.33 11.64 16.94
CA ASN A 176 -11.16 13.08 16.65
C ASN A 176 -12.09 13.60 15.54
N GLY A 177 -12.98 12.76 15.00
CA GLY A 177 -13.89 13.09 13.90
C GLY A 177 -13.27 12.99 12.50
N CYS A 178 -11.99 12.64 12.37
CA CYS A 178 -11.39 12.39 11.06
C CYS A 178 -11.86 11.04 10.49
N PRO A 179 -12.06 10.92 9.17
CA PRO A 179 -12.31 9.63 8.54
C PRO A 179 -11.24 8.60 8.91
N ILE A 180 -11.63 7.33 9.03
CA ILE A 180 -10.66 6.24 9.17
C ILE A 180 -9.79 6.17 7.91
N ALA A 181 -8.52 5.81 8.07
CA ALA A 181 -7.58 5.73 6.97
C ALA A 181 -6.96 4.33 6.86
N SER A 182 -6.40 4.05 5.68
CA SER A 182 -5.72 2.79 5.37
C SER A 182 -4.40 3.08 4.65
N THR A 183 -3.55 2.05 4.58
CA THR A 183 -2.31 2.08 3.79
C THR A 183 -2.47 1.18 2.57
N MET A 184 -2.33 1.75 1.38
CA MET A 184 -2.43 1.04 0.10
C MET A 184 -1.01 0.71 -0.40
N TYR A 185 -0.65 -0.57 -0.41
CA TYR A 185 0.59 -1.06 -1.01
C TYR A 185 0.35 -1.35 -2.49
N VAL A 186 0.60 -0.35 -3.33
CA VAL A 186 0.19 -0.38 -4.74
C VAL A 186 1.26 -0.98 -5.63
N SER A 187 0.90 -2.03 -6.38
CA SER A 187 1.70 -2.58 -7.48
C SER A 187 1.34 -1.91 -8.82
N HIS A 188 2.26 -1.86 -9.79
CA HIS A 188 2.05 -1.04 -11.00
C HIS A 188 1.03 -1.62 -11.98
N GLU A 189 1.17 -2.90 -12.32
CA GLU A 189 0.38 -3.48 -13.39
C GLU A 189 -1.12 -3.44 -13.04
N TRP A 190 -1.97 -3.06 -14.00
CA TRP A 190 -3.42 -2.95 -13.83
C TRP A 190 -3.93 -1.87 -12.85
N THR A 191 -3.05 -1.02 -12.33
CA THR A 191 -3.45 0.10 -11.48
C THR A 191 -4.06 1.26 -12.29
N ASP A 192 -5.23 1.71 -11.85
CA ASP A 192 -5.84 2.96 -12.23
C ASP A 192 -5.33 4.09 -11.32
N TYR A 193 -4.37 4.84 -11.84
CA TYR A 193 -3.73 5.91 -11.09
C TYR A 193 -4.66 7.10 -10.80
N SER A 194 -5.82 7.23 -11.48
CA SER A 194 -6.83 8.20 -11.08
C SER A 194 -7.50 7.86 -9.76
N GLN A 195 -7.65 6.56 -9.48
CA GLN A 195 -8.22 6.06 -8.23
C GLN A 195 -7.20 6.13 -7.10
N VAL A 196 -5.92 5.83 -7.38
CA VAL A 196 -4.82 6.07 -6.44
C VAL A 196 -4.77 7.54 -6.01
N GLN A 197 -4.93 8.49 -6.94
CA GLN A 197 -4.97 9.92 -6.63
C GLN A 197 -6.12 10.28 -5.69
N ASN A 198 -7.30 9.68 -5.89
CA ASN A 198 -8.47 9.93 -5.05
C ASN A 198 -8.30 9.35 -3.64
N LEU A 199 -7.80 8.12 -3.52
CA LEU A 199 -7.48 7.52 -2.22
C LEU A 199 -6.46 8.38 -1.45
N TYR A 200 -5.41 8.85 -2.13
CA TYR A 200 -4.42 9.76 -1.53
C TYR A 200 -5.05 11.09 -1.06
N ALA A 201 -5.94 11.66 -1.87
CA ALA A 201 -6.65 12.90 -1.53
C ALA A 201 -7.61 12.73 -0.35
N ASP A 202 -8.19 11.55 -0.18
CA ASP A 202 -9.09 11.23 0.94
C ASP A 202 -8.35 10.93 2.25
N GLY A 203 -7.01 10.94 2.22
CA GLY A 203 -6.17 10.78 3.42
C GLY A 203 -5.58 9.39 3.59
N HIS A 204 -5.83 8.45 2.67
CA HIS A 204 -5.15 7.16 2.67
C HIS A 204 -3.67 7.32 2.35
N GLU A 205 -2.84 6.46 2.94
CA GLU A 205 -1.42 6.39 2.61
C GLU A 205 -1.21 5.54 1.36
N ILE A 206 -0.35 6.00 0.45
CA ILE A 206 0.06 5.25 -0.73
C ILE A 206 1.52 4.83 -0.57
N ALA A 207 1.76 3.53 -0.57
CA ALA A 207 3.06 2.90 -0.38
C ALA A 207 3.41 1.99 -1.56
N SER A 208 4.69 1.69 -1.72
CA SER A 208 5.20 0.92 -2.87
C SER A 208 5.03 -0.59 -2.66
N HIS A 209 4.45 -1.28 -3.65
CA HIS A 209 4.40 -2.74 -3.73
C HIS A 209 5.06 -3.27 -5.01
N SER A 210 6.16 -2.62 -5.40
CA SER A 210 6.95 -2.87 -6.62
C SER A 210 6.24 -2.54 -7.93
N VAL A 211 7.03 -2.51 -9.02
CA VAL A 211 6.47 -2.31 -10.36
C VAL A 211 5.95 -3.64 -10.88
N SER A 212 6.79 -4.68 -10.89
CA SER A 212 6.48 -5.93 -11.57
C SER A 212 5.81 -7.00 -10.70
N HIS A 213 5.66 -6.75 -9.41
CA HIS A 213 5.09 -7.71 -8.44
C HIS A 213 5.80 -9.07 -8.44
N SER A 214 7.12 -9.07 -8.64
CA SER A 214 7.95 -10.28 -8.69
C SER A 214 8.68 -10.58 -7.36
N PHE A 215 9.07 -11.83 -7.15
CA PHE A 215 9.79 -12.29 -5.96
C PHE A 215 11.15 -11.59 -5.79
N GLY A 216 11.29 -10.81 -4.71
CA GLY A 216 12.42 -9.92 -4.49
C GLY A 216 13.64 -10.54 -3.80
N GLU A 217 13.54 -11.78 -3.32
CA GLU A 217 14.55 -12.44 -2.47
C GLU A 217 15.98 -12.33 -3.03
N GLN A 218 16.12 -12.55 -4.34
CA GLN A 218 17.41 -12.60 -5.04
C GLN A 218 17.80 -11.29 -5.72
N PHE A 219 17.01 -10.22 -5.57
CA PHE A 219 17.30 -8.95 -6.23
C PHE A 219 18.60 -8.31 -5.76
N SER A 220 19.32 -7.74 -6.72
CA SER A 220 20.38 -6.80 -6.41
C SER A 220 19.78 -5.51 -5.83
N ILE A 221 20.60 -4.70 -5.14
CA ILE A 221 20.20 -3.37 -4.65
C ILE A 221 19.62 -2.52 -5.80
N LYS A 222 20.25 -2.58 -6.98
CA LYS A 222 19.80 -1.88 -8.18
C LYS A 222 18.43 -2.36 -8.66
N LYS A 223 18.18 -3.68 -8.65
CA LYS A 223 16.88 -4.24 -9.04
C LYS A 223 15.81 -3.86 -8.01
N TRP A 224 16.10 -3.92 -6.72
CA TRP A 224 15.23 -3.40 -5.66
C TRP A 224 14.89 -1.91 -5.89
N ALA A 225 15.86 -1.08 -6.26
CA ALA A 225 15.63 0.33 -6.55
C ALA A 225 14.70 0.52 -7.75
N LYS A 226 14.95 -0.18 -8.87
CA LYS A 226 14.10 -0.15 -10.07
C LYS A 226 12.66 -0.62 -9.82
N GLU A 227 12.46 -1.50 -8.84
CA GLU A 227 11.14 -1.99 -8.44
C GLU A 227 10.44 -1.04 -7.46
N ILE A 228 11.08 -0.73 -6.35
CA ILE A 228 10.42 -0.05 -5.22
C ILE A 228 10.49 1.47 -5.36
N ALA A 229 11.68 2.02 -5.61
CA ALA A 229 11.83 3.44 -5.88
C ALA A 229 11.25 3.81 -7.25
N GLY A 230 11.33 2.89 -8.23
CA GLY A 230 10.66 3.06 -9.52
C GLY A 230 9.14 3.18 -9.37
N GLN A 231 8.51 2.32 -8.57
CA GLN A 231 7.06 2.43 -8.33
C GLN A 231 6.68 3.72 -7.60
N ARG A 232 7.53 4.23 -6.69
CA ARG A 232 7.37 5.57 -6.10
C ARG A 232 7.35 6.67 -7.17
N GLU A 233 8.21 6.61 -8.17
CA GLU A 233 8.21 7.57 -9.28
C GLU A 233 6.95 7.48 -10.13
N ILE A 234 6.49 6.27 -10.44
CA ILE A 234 5.28 6.05 -11.25
C ILE A 234 4.06 6.60 -10.51
N MET A 235 3.92 6.30 -9.21
CA MET A 235 2.84 6.86 -8.37
C MET A 235 2.91 8.39 -8.30
N ALA A 236 4.11 8.96 -8.22
CA ALA A 236 4.27 10.41 -8.20
C ALA A 236 4.08 11.10 -9.56
N ALA A 237 4.33 10.39 -10.66
CA ALA A 237 4.21 10.91 -12.01
C ALA A 237 2.78 10.81 -12.53
N TYR A 238 2.09 9.71 -12.24
CA TYR A 238 0.80 9.39 -12.84
C TYR A 238 -0.33 9.26 -11.80
N GLY A 239 -0.03 9.04 -10.52
CA GLY A 239 -1.01 8.95 -9.43
C GLY A 239 -1.29 10.25 -8.69
N GLY A 240 -0.64 11.37 -9.06
CA GLY A 240 -0.81 12.65 -8.37
C GLY A 240 -0.38 12.62 -6.89
N VAL A 241 0.35 11.58 -6.47
CA VAL A 241 0.89 11.43 -5.11
C VAL A 241 2.17 12.24 -5.01
N LYS A 242 2.41 12.93 -3.90
CA LYS A 242 3.71 13.58 -3.69
C LYS A 242 4.80 12.52 -3.51
N MET A 243 5.96 12.73 -4.15
CA MET A 243 7.02 11.71 -4.11
C MET A 243 7.55 11.48 -2.69
N GLU A 244 7.61 12.54 -1.88
CA GLU A 244 7.96 12.53 -0.47
C GLU A 244 6.91 11.88 0.43
N ASP A 245 5.68 11.68 -0.06
CA ASP A 245 4.60 11.01 0.68
C ASP A 245 4.59 9.49 0.49
N VAL A 246 5.28 8.96 -0.53
CA VAL A 246 5.49 7.52 -0.70
C VAL A 246 6.67 7.07 0.16
N ARG A 247 6.38 6.80 1.43
CA ARG A 247 7.39 6.54 2.48
C ARG A 247 7.64 5.07 2.78
N GLY A 248 6.64 4.24 2.52
CA GLY A 248 6.65 2.82 2.86
C GLY A 248 6.84 1.89 1.67
N MET A 249 7.22 0.67 1.98
CA MET A 249 7.06 -0.46 1.06
C MET A 249 6.56 -1.73 1.75
N ARG A 250 6.00 -2.62 0.93
CA ARG A 250 5.84 -4.04 1.25
C ARG A 250 6.37 -4.86 0.08
N ALA A 251 7.13 -5.91 0.34
CA ALA A 251 7.68 -6.78 -0.66
C ALA A 251 6.60 -7.73 -1.18
N PRO A 252 6.47 -7.92 -2.51
CA PRO A 252 5.59 -8.93 -3.09
C PRO A 252 5.80 -10.29 -2.42
N PHE A 253 4.71 -10.98 -2.10
CA PHE A 253 4.70 -12.29 -1.43
C PHE A 253 5.40 -12.34 -0.06
N LEU A 254 5.66 -11.18 0.55
CA LEU A 254 6.50 -11.03 1.74
C LEU A 254 7.93 -11.60 1.55
N ALA A 255 8.36 -11.73 0.28
CA ALA A 255 9.67 -12.25 -0.10
C ALA A 255 10.74 -11.16 0.03
N ILE A 256 11.20 -10.95 1.25
CA ILE A 256 12.20 -9.93 1.59
C ILE A 256 13.58 -10.25 0.99
N GLY A 257 14.38 -9.21 0.71
CA GLY A 257 15.70 -9.34 0.06
C GLY A 257 16.89 -9.13 1.00
N GLY A 258 16.72 -9.35 2.31
CA GLY A 258 17.75 -9.18 3.33
C GLY A 258 18.49 -7.86 3.24
N ASN A 259 19.79 -7.87 3.50
CA ASN A 259 20.62 -6.65 3.47
C ASN A 259 20.53 -5.85 2.16
N LYS A 260 20.24 -6.48 1.02
CA LYS A 260 20.16 -5.76 -0.27
C LYS A 260 18.90 -4.89 -0.33
N MET A 261 17.77 -5.41 0.14
CA MET A 261 16.50 -4.68 0.22
C MET A 261 16.61 -3.51 1.20
N PHE A 262 17.05 -3.76 2.43
CA PHE A 262 17.11 -2.72 3.46
C PHE A 262 18.20 -1.67 3.19
N LYS A 263 19.30 -2.05 2.52
CA LYS A 263 20.25 -1.07 1.97
C LYS A 263 19.58 -0.17 0.93
N MET A 264 18.75 -0.72 0.04
CA MET A 264 18.01 0.10 -0.92
C MET A 264 17.07 1.07 -0.19
N LEU A 265 16.32 0.61 0.81
CA LEU A 265 15.44 1.50 1.58
C LEU A 265 16.20 2.65 2.24
N TYR A 266 17.35 2.34 2.83
CA TYR A 266 18.25 3.33 3.41
C TYR A 266 18.77 4.33 2.37
N ASP A 267 19.32 3.84 1.25
CA ASP A 267 19.93 4.67 0.21
C ASP A 267 18.92 5.58 -0.50
N TYR A 268 17.67 5.11 -0.66
CA TYR A 268 16.60 5.80 -1.37
C TYR A 268 15.61 6.53 -0.44
N ASN A 269 15.98 6.66 0.84
CA ASN A 269 15.24 7.40 1.86
C ASN A 269 13.77 6.96 1.99
N PHE A 270 13.54 5.65 2.00
CA PHE A 270 12.29 5.11 2.50
C PHE A 270 12.30 5.15 4.02
N THR A 271 11.15 5.47 4.60
CA THR A 271 11.00 5.56 6.06
C THR A 271 10.89 4.17 6.66
N TYR A 272 10.13 3.27 6.01
CA TYR A 272 9.80 2.00 6.62
C TYR A 272 9.52 0.86 5.64
N ASP A 273 9.64 -0.36 6.17
CA ASP A 273 9.16 -1.61 5.57
C ASP A 273 8.03 -2.21 6.42
N SER A 274 7.09 -2.90 5.77
CA SER A 274 6.12 -3.79 6.43
C SER A 274 6.00 -5.12 5.70
N SER A 275 7.12 -5.83 5.57
CA SER A 275 7.20 -7.12 4.86
C SER A 275 7.61 -8.29 5.75
N MET A 276 7.98 -8.04 7.01
CA MET A 276 8.51 -9.05 7.92
C MET A 276 7.44 -9.57 8.88
N PRO A 277 6.98 -10.82 8.73
CA PRO A 277 6.20 -11.49 9.74
C PRO A 277 6.98 -11.68 11.04
N VAL A 278 6.25 -11.55 12.14
CA VAL A 278 6.71 -11.97 13.47
C VAL A 278 5.73 -13.02 13.96
N TYR A 279 6.23 -14.12 14.52
CA TYR A 279 5.38 -15.11 15.17
C TYR A 279 4.39 -14.46 16.13
N GLU A 280 3.25 -15.10 16.32
CA GLU A 280 2.27 -14.66 17.28
C GLU A 280 2.90 -14.63 18.68
N ASN A 281 2.75 -13.49 19.36
CA ASN A 281 3.38 -13.23 20.64
C ASN A 281 2.37 -12.60 21.61
N LYS A 282 2.61 -12.83 22.90
CA LYS A 282 1.80 -12.34 24.01
C LYS A 282 2.73 -11.75 25.08
N PRO A 283 2.79 -10.42 25.24
CA PRO A 283 2.05 -9.42 24.48
C PRO A 283 2.61 -9.22 23.04
N PRO A 284 1.84 -8.62 22.12
CA PRO A 284 2.27 -8.39 20.74
C PRO A 284 3.43 -7.41 20.57
N SER A 285 4.15 -7.47 19.44
CA SER A 285 5.33 -6.62 19.19
C SER A 285 4.98 -5.25 18.60
N TRP A 286 5.59 -4.19 19.16
CA TRP A 286 5.61 -2.84 18.61
C TRP A 286 6.60 -2.69 17.43
N PRO A 287 6.42 -1.69 16.55
CA PRO A 287 7.40 -1.30 15.52
C PRO A 287 8.77 -0.99 16.11
N TYR A 288 9.81 -1.05 15.29
CA TYR A 288 11.19 -0.83 15.71
C TYR A 288 12.05 -0.26 14.60
N THR A 289 13.23 0.24 14.91
CA THR A 289 14.19 0.71 13.90
C THR A 289 15.29 -0.31 13.65
N LEU A 290 15.83 -0.30 12.44
CA LEU A 290 16.91 -1.19 12.01
C LEU A 290 18.31 -0.64 12.31
N ASP A 291 18.42 0.28 13.26
CA ASP A 291 19.68 0.71 13.88
C ASP A 291 20.42 -0.48 14.50
N TYR A 292 19.67 -1.43 15.06
CA TYR A 292 20.18 -2.61 15.75
C TYR A 292 19.63 -3.91 15.15
N LYS A 293 20.19 -5.03 15.60
CA LYS A 293 19.81 -6.36 15.16
C LYS A 293 18.35 -6.64 15.53
N ILE A 294 17.61 -7.26 14.61
CA ILE A 294 16.25 -7.74 14.86
C ILE A 294 16.22 -8.62 16.12
N PHE A 295 15.18 -8.45 16.95
CA PHE A 295 15.03 -9.16 18.22
C PHE A 295 14.20 -10.44 18.12
N HIS A 296 13.64 -10.73 16.93
CA HIS A 296 12.79 -11.88 16.67
C HIS A 296 13.39 -12.76 15.57
N ASP A 297 12.83 -13.97 15.43
CA ASP A 297 13.26 -14.92 14.41
C ASP A 297 12.94 -14.41 13.00
N CYS A 298 13.78 -14.80 12.05
CA CYS A 298 13.57 -14.51 10.64
C CYS A 298 12.62 -15.54 10.03
N MET A 299 11.34 -15.18 9.98
CA MET A 299 10.28 -16.06 9.47
C MET A 299 10.45 -16.45 8.00
N ILE A 300 10.76 -15.46 7.17
CA ILE A 300 10.95 -15.63 5.73
C ILE A 300 12.36 -15.11 5.43
N PRO A 301 13.38 -15.98 5.38
CA PRO A 301 14.74 -15.57 5.07
C PRO A 301 14.87 -15.09 3.61
N PRO A 302 15.83 -14.19 3.31
CA PRO A 302 16.83 -13.61 4.20
C PRO A 302 16.37 -12.31 4.90
N CYS A 303 16.62 -12.19 6.21
CA CYS A 303 16.40 -10.95 6.97
C CYS A 303 17.64 -10.04 7.00
N PRO A 304 17.50 -8.73 7.33
CA PRO A 304 18.64 -7.83 7.46
C PRO A 304 19.53 -8.24 8.64
N THR A 305 20.84 -8.19 8.43
CA THR A 305 21.85 -8.43 9.48
C THR A 305 22.77 -7.24 9.72
N ASN A 306 22.73 -6.24 8.84
CA ASN A 306 23.44 -4.96 9.01
C ASN A 306 22.53 -3.90 9.61
N SER A 307 23.15 -2.85 10.14
CA SER A 307 22.46 -1.67 10.64
C SER A 307 22.04 -0.74 9.49
N TYR A 308 20.79 -0.28 9.55
CA TYR A 308 20.17 0.73 8.67
C TYR A 308 19.47 1.79 9.53
N PRO A 309 20.24 2.69 10.18
CA PRO A 309 19.70 3.66 11.14
C PRO A 309 18.49 4.43 10.63
N GLY A 310 17.45 4.55 11.43
CA GLY A 310 16.23 5.30 11.10
C GLY A 310 15.35 4.69 10.00
N VAL A 311 15.66 3.50 9.47
CA VAL A 311 14.67 2.70 8.71
C VAL A 311 13.81 1.93 9.71
N TRP A 312 12.51 2.16 9.68
CA TRP A 312 11.56 1.50 10.57
C TRP A 312 11.10 0.16 9.98
N GLN A 313 10.89 -0.81 10.86
CA GLN A 313 10.11 -2.00 10.58
C GLN A 313 8.76 -1.88 11.27
N VAL A 314 7.68 -1.97 10.49
CA VAL A 314 6.32 -2.21 10.99
C VAL A 314 6.08 -3.73 10.90
N PRO A 315 6.26 -4.48 11.99
CA PRO A 315 6.19 -5.94 11.96
C PRO A 315 4.78 -6.42 11.66
N MET A 316 4.66 -7.49 10.89
CA MET A 316 3.38 -8.17 10.65
C MET A 316 3.19 -9.27 11.70
N VAL A 317 2.66 -8.91 12.86
CA VAL A 317 2.41 -9.87 13.94
C VAL A 317 1.35 -10.88 13.48
N MET A 318 1.73 -12.16 13.43
CA MET A 318 0.86 -13.22 12.92
C MET A 318 -0.43 -13.35 13.75
N TRP A 319 -1.52 -13.58 13.05
CA TRP A 319 -2.81 -13.93 13.62
C TRP A 319 -2.83 -15.39 14.02
N GLN A 320 -3.78 -15.72 14.88
CA GLN A 320 -4.16 -17.11 15.13
C GLN A 320 -5.62 -17.32 14.71
N ASP A 321 -5.85 -18.14 13.69
CA ASP A 321 -7.18 -18.48 13.20
C ASP A 321 -8.00 -19.27 14.25
N LEU A 322 -9.26 -19.56 13.96
CA LEU A 322 -10.15 -20.27 14.90
C LEU A 322 -9.73 -21.73 15.15
N THR A 323 -8.92 -22.32 14.27
CA THR A 323 -8.39 -23.69 14.40
C THR A 323 -7.02 -23.74 15.10
N GLY A 324 -6.42 -22.58 15.36
CA GLY A 324 -5.10 -22.46 15.98
C GLY A 324 -3.95 -22.26 14.99
N GLY A 325 -4.24 -22.25 13.68
CA GLY A 325 -3.30 -21.95 12.60
C GLY A 325 -2.79 -20.52 12.64
N ARG A 326 -1.57 -20.30 12.11
CA ARG A 326 -0.89 -19.00 12.11
C ARG A 326 -0.85 -18.42 10.71
N CYS A 327 -1.09 -17.13 10.58
CA CYS A 327 -1.18 -16.45 9.29
C CYS A 327 -0.69 -15.00 9.43
N SER A 328 0.09 -14.52 8.46
CA SER A 328 0.58 -13.13 8.43
C SER A 328 -0.40 -12.16 7.82
N MET A 329 -1.29 -12.63 6.95
CA MET A 329 -2.35 -11.84 6.31
C MET A 329 -3.69 -12.49 6.62
N GLY A 330 -4.74 -11.69 6.76
CA GLY A 330 -6.05 -12.17 7.19
C GLY A 330 -6.69 -13.14 6.19
N ASP A 331 -6.36 -12.99 4.91
CA ASP A 331 -6.78 -13.86 3.81
C ASP A 331 -5.93 -15.14 3.64
N ALA A 332 -4.80 -15.23 4.32
CA ALA A 332 -3.98 -16.45 4.41
C ALA A 332 -4.35 -17.32 5.63
N CYS A 333 -5.28 -16.87 6.47
CA CYS A 333 -5.82 -17.66 7.56
C CYS A 333 -6.82 -18.71 7.07
N THR A 334 -7.08 -19.74 7.88
CA THR A 334 -8.23 -20.61 7.63
C THR A 334 -9.52 -19.80 7.74
N THR A 335 -10.20 -19.57 6.60
CA THR A 335 -11.38 -18.71 6.57
C THR A 335 -12.60 -19.42 7.18
N PRO A 336 -13.27 -18.79 8.16
CA PRO A 336 -14.53 -19.31 8.69
C PRO A 336 -15.64 -19.38 7.63
N PRO A 337 -16.60 -20.31 7.73
CA PRO A 337 -17.61 -20.56 6.69
C PRO A 337 -18.74 -19.52 6.66
N ASP A 338 -18.82 -18.62 7.64
CA ASP A 338 -19.89 -17.64 7.80
C ASP A 338 -19.37 -16.31 8.37
N ALA A 339 -20.23 -15.28 8.33
CA ALA A 339 -19.88 -13.92 8.75
C ALA A 339 -19.59 -13.84 10.26
N GLU A 340 -20.31 -14.61 11.08
CA GLU A 340 -20.12 -14.65 12.54
C GLU A 340 -18.74 -15.23 12.90
N GLY A 341 -18.31 -16.28 12.20
CA GLY A 341 -16.99 -16.87 12.35
C GLY A 341 -15.89 -15.90 11.95
N VAL A 342 -16.07 -15.17 10.84
CA VAL A 342 -15.14 -14.12 10.40
C VAL A 342 -15.02 -13.04 11.47
N TYR A 343 -16.15 -12.54 11.99
CA TYR A 343 -16.18 -11.59 13.11
C TYR A 343 -15.44 -12.12 14.34
N LYS A 344 -15.72 -13.37 14.75
CA LYS A 344 -15.08 -14.04 15.89
C LYS A 344 -13.56 -14.16 15.71
N MET A 345 -13.11 -14.49 14.51
CA MET A 345 -11.68 -14.58 14.21
C MET A 345 -10.99 -13.21 14.35
N LEU A 346 -11.63 -12.15 13.85
CA LEU A 346 -11.13 -10.78 13.92
C LEU A 346 -11.06 -10.28 15.35
N ILE A 347 -12.18 -10.36 16.10
CA ILE A 347 -12.25 -9.85 17.47
C ILE A 347 -11.29 -10.60 18.40
N LYS A 348 -11.13 -11.92 18.24
CA LYS A 348 -10.15 -12.73 18.98
C LYS A 348 -8.72 -12.19 18.84
N ASN A 349 -8.33 -11.81 17.62
CA ASN A 349 -6.98 -11.29 17.36
C ASN A 349 -6.84 -9.83 17.80
N PHE A 350 -7.88 -9.02 17.64
CA PHE A 350 -7.93 -7.65 18.18
C PHE A 350 -7.77 -7.64 19.71
N GLU A 351 -8.54 -8.45 20.44
CA GLU A 351 -8.52 -8.52 21.90
C GLU A 351 -7.12 -8.87 22.44
N ARG A 352 -6.36 -9.70 21.72
CA ARG A 352 -4.97 -10.03 22.09
C ARG A 352 -4.08 -8.79 22.16
N HIS A 353 -4.31 -7.80 21.29
CA HIS A 353 -3.59 -6.52 21.30
C HIS A 353 -4.21 -5.58 22.35
N TYR A 354 -5.53 -5.42 22.30
CA TYR A 354 -6.30 -4.45 23.08
C TYR A 354 -6.21 -4.67 24.60
N THR A 355 -6.24 -5.93 25.04
CA THR A 355 -6.21 -6.31 26.46
C THR A 355 -4.81 -6.54 27.04
N SER A 356 -3.76 -6.31 26.24
CA SER A 356 -2.37 -6.50 26.66
C SER A 356 -1.57 -5.19 26.62
N ASN A 357 -0.62 -5.04 25.70
CA ASN A 357 0.24 -3.86 25.61
C ASN A 357 -0.19 -2.84 24.55
N ARG A 358 -1.34 -3.05 23.90
CA ARG A 358 -1.90 -2.21 22.83
C ARG A 358 -0.97 -1.97 21.64
N ALA A 359 -0.03 -2.88 21.39
CA ALA A 359 0.75 -2.86 20.16
C ALA A 359 -0.18 -2.85 18.93
N PRO A 360 0.21 -2.22 17.81
CA PRO A 360 -0.68 -2.00 16.68
C PRO A 360 -1.26 -3.32 16.15
N PHE A 361 -2.57 -3.35 15.93
CA PHE A 361 -3.25 -4.51 15.36
C PHE A 361 -3.33 -4.35 13.83
N GLY A 362 -2.61 -5.21 13.11
CA GLY A 362 -2.57 -5.17 11.65
C GLY A 362 -3.67 -6.00 10.99
N LEU A 363 -4.46 -5.36 10.13
CA LEU A 363 -5.45 -5.95 9.23
C LEU A 363 -4.89 -5.89 7.80
N PHE A 364 -4.16 -6.93 7.40
CA PHE A 364 -3.48 -6.99 6.09
C PHE A 364 -4.24 -7.90 5.12
N TYR A 365 -4.66 -7.36 3.98
CA TYR A 365 -5.55 -8.06 3.05
C TYR A 365 -5.24 -7.77 1.57
N HIS A 366 -5.60 -8.69 0.70
CA HIS A 366 -5.89 -8.42 -0.70
C HIS A 366 -7.38 -8.15 -0.88
N ALA A 367 -7.73 -7.17 -1.73
CA ALA A 367 -9.13 -6.81 -1.98
C ALA A 367 -9.97 -8.00 -2.52
N ALA A 368 -9.34 -8.96 -3.20
CA ALA A 368 -10.00 -10.16 -3.72
C ALA A 368 -10.65 -11.03 -2.62
N TRP A 369 -10.14 -11.01 -1.38
CA TRP A 369 -10.74 -11.79 -0.29
C TRP A 369 -12.18 -11.36 0.01
N PHE A 370 -12.52 -10.10 -0.28
CA PHE A 370 -13.84 -9.52 -0.03
C PHE A 370 -14.87 -9.78 -1.13
N THR A 371 -14.52 -10.51 -2.21
CA THR A 371 -15.49 -10.92 -3.23
C THR A 371 -16.45 -11.98 -2.70
N THR A 372 -16.09 -12.67 -1.62
CA THR A 372 -16.96 -13.60 -0.91
C THR A 372 -17.87 -12.83 0.06
N PRO A 373 -19.21 -12.89 -0.08
CA PRO A 373 -20.12 -12.02 0.68
C PRO A 373 -19.96 -12.09 2.21
N HIS A 374 -19.87 -13.30 2.78
CA HIS A 374 -19.79 -13.48 4.23
C HIS A 374 -18.46 -13.01 4.83
N HIS A 375 -17.37 -13.00 4.04
CA HIS A 375 -16.09 -12.40 4.46
C HIS A 375 -16.27 -10.90 4.69
N LYS A 376 -16.86 -10.21 3.70
CA LYS A 376 -17.11 -8.78 3.75
C LYS A 376 -18.10 -8.42 4.86
N GLU A 377 -19.18 -9.17 5.01
CA GLU A 377 -20.19 -8.96 6.06
C GLU A 377 -19.57 -9.06 7.47
N GLY A 378 -18.86 -10.15 7.77
CA GLY A 378 -18.21 -10.34 9.06
C GLY A 378 -17.12 -9.31 9.35
N PHE A 379 -16.37 -8.91 8.31
CA PHE A 379 -15.37 -7.85 8.43
C PHE A 379 -15.99 -6.48 8.70
N ILE A 380 -17.06 -6.12 8.00
CA ILE A 380 -17.78 -4.86 8.23
C ILE A 380 -18.35 -4.82 9.65
N ALA A 381 -18.96 -5.91 10.13
CA ALA A 381 -19.47 -5.99 11.50
C ALA A 381 -18.35 -5.78 12.55
N PHE A 382 -17.17 -6.36 12.32
CA PHE A 382 -16.00 -6.13 13.17
C PHE A 382 -15.52 -4.68 13.09
N LEU A 383 -15.42 -4.13 11.87
CA LEU A 383 -14.98 -2.76 11.64
C LEU A 383 -15.88 -1.75 12.36
N ASP A 384 -17.20 -1.91 12.22
CA ASP A 384 -18.19 -1.07 12.88
C ASP A 384 -18.05 -1.14 14.41
N THR A 385 -17.83 -2.34 14.94
CA THR A 385 -17.61 -2.55 16.39
C THR A 385 -16.40 -1.77 16.89
N ILE A 386 -15.25 -1.88 16.24
CA ILE A 386 -14.03 -1.20 16.72
C ILE A 386 -14.05 0.30 16.47
N THR A 387 -14.74 0.78 15.41
CA THR A 387 -14.88 2.23 15.15
C THR A 387 -15.84 2.92 16.14
N ALA A 388 -16.68 2.16 16.84
CA ALA A 388 -17.54 2.69 17.89
C ALA A 388 -16.81 2.88 19.24
N MET A 389 -15.54 2.45 19.35
CA MET A 389 -14.75 2.53 20.57
C MET A 389 -13.95 3.85 20.64
N ASP A 390 -14.10 4.61 21.73
CA ASP A 390 -13.51 5.95 21.90
C ASP A 390 -11.96 5.96 22.02
N ASP A 391 -11.36 4.79 22.19
CA ASP A 391 -9.92 4.60 22.41
C ASP A 391 -9.23 3.77 21.30
N VAL A 392 -9.95 3.45 20.21
CA VAL A 392 -9.43 2.75 19.03
C VAL A 392 -9.24 3.72 17.86
N TRP A 393 -8.12 3.57 17.16
CA TRP A 393 -7.68 4.49 16.10
C TRP A 393 -7.26 3.72 14.85
N LEU A 394 -8.05 3.84 13.79
CA LEU A 394 -7.75 3.30 12.46
C LEU A 394 -6.99 4.35 11.65
N VAL A 395 -5.68 4.19 11.61
CA VAL A 395 -4.73 5.16 11.05
C VAL A 395 -3.79 4.48 10.06
N THR A 396 -3.07 5.27 9.26
CA THR A 396 -2.08 4.73 8.33
C THR A 396 -0.80 4.30 9.05
N ASN A 397 0.06 3.54 8.36
CA ASN A 397 1.35 3.14 8.89
C ASN A 397 2.26 4.33 9.18
N TRP A 398 2.23 5.36 8.33
CA TRP A 398 2.94 6.61 8.57
C TRP A 398 2.43 7.34 9.81
N GLN A 399 1.12 7.43 10.02
CA GLN A 399 0.54 8.03 11.23
C GLN A 399 0.95 7.25 12.48
N LEU A 400 0.93 5.90 12.44
CA LEU A 400 1.50 5.08 13.51
C LEU A 400 2.96 5.44 13.77
N LEU A 401 3.80 5.55 12.76
CA LEU A 401 5.21 5.88 12.97
C LEU A 401 5.39 7.31 13.50
N GLN A 402 4.52 8.26 13.16
CA GLN A 402 4.50 9.57 13.80
C GLN A 402 4.16 9.47 15.29
N TRP A 403 3.19 8.63 15.67
CA TRP A 403 2.90 8.32 17.07
C TRP A 403 4.07 7.61 17.75
N MET A 404 4.75 6.68 17.09
CA MET A 404 5.96 6.04 17.64
C MET A 404 7.04 7.06 17.97
N ARG A 405 7.22 8.07 17.10
CA ARG A 405 8.22 9.13 17.28
C ARG A 405 7.84 10.11 18.40
N ASP A 406 6.55 10.36 18.59
CA ASP A 406 6.02 11.25 19.63
C ASP A 406 4.79 10.62 20.30
N PRO A 407 4.97 9.65 21.23
CA PRO A 407 3.87 8.89 21.82
C PRO A 407 2.89 9.77 22.59
N GLN A 408 1.62 9.72 22.20
CA GLN A 408 0.52 10.48 22.81
C GLN A 408 -0.45 9.55 23.57
N PRO A 409 -0.74 9.80 24.85
CA PRO A 409 -1.79 9.08 25.57
C PRO A 409 -3.20 9.47 25.09
N LEU A 410 -4.21 8.69 25.48
CA LEU A 410 -5.63 8.92 25.15
C LEU A 410 -6.13 10.32 25.52
N SER A 411 -5.55 10.93 26.56
CA SER A 411 -5.92 12.28 27.01
C SER A 411 -5.51 13.38 26.02
N THR A 412 -4.52 13.16 25.17
CA THR A 412 -3.99 14.17 24.23
C THR A 412 -4.10 13.78 22.76
N VAL A 413 -4.20 12.48 22.45
CA VAL A 413 -4.17 11.97 21.06
C VAL A 413 -5.28 12.53 20.17
N LYS A 414 -6.43 12.94 20.73
CA LYS A 414 -7.51 13.58 19.96
C LYS A 414 -7.07 14.86 19.24
N ASN A 415 -6.12 15.59 19.82
CA ASN A 415 -5.58 16.84 19.26
C ASN A 415 -4.21 16.63 18.60
N PHE A 416 -3.75 15.38 18.44
CA PHE A 416 -2.44 15.08 17.88
C PHE A 416 -2.40 15.44 16.39
N PRO A 417 -1.57 16.39 15.94
CA PRO A 417 -1.60 16.89 14.57
C PRO A 417 -1.37 15.80 13.51
N ALA A 418 -0.57 14.77 13.81
CA ALA A 418 -0.32 13.66 12.89
C ALA A 418 -1.56 12.79 12.61
N PHE A 419 -2.53 12.76 13.53
CA PHE A 419 -3.81 12.07 13.34
C PHE A 419 -4.88 12.97 12.72
N GLY A 420 -4.53 14.20 12.33
CA GLY A 420 -5.39 15.09 11.57
C GLY A 420 -5.65 14.61 10.14
N CYS A 421 -6.65 15.21 9.49
CA CYS A 421 -7.14 14.81 8.16
C CYS A 421 -7.29 16.01 7.20
N ASN A 422 -6.59 17.12 7.45
CA ASN A 422 -6.64 18.30 6.59
C ASN A 422 -5.53 18.24 5.52
N TYR A 423 -5.92 18.00 4.27
CA TYR A 423 -5.00 17.83 3.13
C TYR A 423 -5.35 18.78 1.96
N PRO A 424 -5.27 20.12 2.15
CA PRO A 424 -5.76 21.09 1.17
C PRO A 424 -4.97 21.09 -0.15
N ASP A 425 -3.77 20.53 -0.13
CA ASP A 425 -2.85 20.41 -1.25
C ASP A 425 -2.98 19.08 -2.01
N ARG A 426 -3.79 18.13 -1.52
CA ARG A 426 -4.06 16.85 -2.19
C ARG A 426 -5.35 16.94 -2.99
N LYS A 427 -5.21 17.07 -4.31
CA LYS A 427 -6.35 17.25 -5.22
C LYS A 427 -6.89 15.90 -5.71
N ARG A 428 -8.21 15.71 -5.61
CA ARG A 428 -8.91 14.61 -6.28
C ARG A 428 -8.78 14.72 -7.80
N CYS A 429 -8.74 13.57 -8.46
CA CYS A 429 -8.86 13.45 -9.91
C CYS A 429 -10.32 13.59 -10.33
N THR A 430 -10.62 14.60 -11.14
CA THR A 430 -11.98 14.89 -11.65
C THR A 430 -12.19 14.49 -13.11
N SER A 431 -11.11 14.28 -13.88
CA SER A 431 -11.17 13.93 -15.29
C SER A 431 -10.07 12.92 -15.64
N THR A 432 -10.44 11.63 -15.65
CA THR A 432 -9.52 10.54 -15.97
C THR A 432 -9.26 10.45 -17.47
N LYS A 433 -7.99 10.38 -17.85
CA LYS A 433 -7.55 10.04 -19.21
C LYS A 433 -7.27 8.54 -19.30
N VAL A 434 -7.59 7.95 -20.45
CA VAL A 434 -7.17 6.59 -20.80
C VAL A 434 -6.01 6.69 -21.79
N CYS A 435 -4.83 6.26 -21.37
CA CYS A 435 -3.60 6.29 -22.14
C CYS A 435 -3.37 4.92 -22.80
N ASN A 436 -3.30 4.91 -24.14
CA ASN A 436 -2.95 3.72 -24.92
C ASN A 436 -1.44 3.75 -25.17
N VAL A 437 -0.69 2.96 -24.42
CA VAL A 437 0.78 3.05 -24.37
C VAL A 437 1.43 1.72 -24.70
N TRP A 438 2.53 1.76 -25.45
CA TRP A 438 3.20 0.55 -25.94
C TRP A 438 4.09 -0.09 -24.86
N HIS A 439 4.05 -1.42 -24.76
CA HIS A 439 4.90 -2.26 -23.92
C HIS A 439 5.11 -3.64 -24.53
N LYS A 440 6.38 -4.11 -24.63
CA LYS A 440 6.74 -5.48 -25.06
C LYS A 440 5.94 -6.00 -26.27
N GLY A 441 5.81 -5.17 -27.31
CA GLY A 441 5.13 -5.54 -28.56
C GLY A 441 3.60 -5.46 -28.55
N GLY A 442 2.98 -4.99 -27.47
CA GLY A 442 1.53 -4.78 -27.37
C GLY A 442 1.15 -3.43 -26.76
N VAL A 443 -0.13 -3.08 -26.86
CA VAL A 443 -0.70 -1.90 -26.20
C VAL A 443 -1.15 -2.27 -24.79
N ARG A 444 -0.88 -1.37 -23.84
CA ARG A 444 -1.37 -1.39 -22.47
C ARG A 444 -2.24 -0.16 -22.24
N TYR A 445 -3.30 -0.34 -21.46
CA TYR A 445 -4.17 0.74 -21.03
C TYR A 445 -3.71 1.23 -19.66
N MET A 446 -3.48 2.53 -19.52
CA MET A 446 -3.16 3.15 -18.24
C MET A 446 -4.11 4.32 -18.01
N ARG A 447 -4.72 4.40 -16.83
CA ARG A 447 -5.63 5.49 -16.46
C ARG A 447 -4.95 6.45 -15.51
N THR A 448 -5.07 7.75 -15.76
CA THR A 448 -4.44 8.80 -14.95
C THR A 448 -5.10 10.16 -15.18
N CYS A 449 -5.05 11.06 -14.20
CA CYS A 449 -5.38 12.47 -14.37
C CYS A 449 -4.21 13.31 -14.93
N GLN A 450 -3.01 12.72 -14.99
CA GLN A 450 -1.77 13.39 -15.36
C GLN A 450 -1.57 13.35 -16.89
N GLN A 451 -0.38 13.73 -17.36
CA GLN A 451 -0.04 13.58 -18.77
C GLN A 451 0.20 12.10 -19.10
N CYS A 452 -0.33 11.63 -20.23
CA CYS A 452 -0.06 10.27 -20.69
C CYS A 452 1.43 10.11 -21.02
N PRO A 453 2.09 9.04 -20.56
CA PRO A 453 3.47 8.77 -20.94
C PRO A 453 3.58 8.29 -22.38
N GLU A 454 4.76 8.44 -22.98
CA GLU A 454 5.02 7.98 -24.34
C GLU A 454 5.09 6.45 -24.46
N LYS A 455 5.57 5.79 -23.41
CA LYS A 455 5.67 4.33 -23.29
C LYS A 455 5.08 3.90 -21.95
N TYR A 456 4.63 2.66 -21.87
CA TYR A 456 4.15 2.11 -20.60
C TYR A 456 5.30 2.12 -19.58
N PRO A 457 5.14 2.81 -18.43
CA PRO A 457 6.15 2.81 -17.38
C PRO A 457 6.50 1.38 -16.95
N TRP A 458 7.76 1.10 -16.68
CA TRP A 458 8.18 -0.22 -16.23
C TRP A 458 9.49 -0.16 -15.43
N THR A 459 9.95 -1.32 -14.98
CA THR A 459 11.19 -1.47 -14.21
C THR A 459 12.39 -0.92 -15.01
N GLY A 460 13.04 0.11 -14.48
CA GLY A 460 14.19 0.76 -15.11
C GLY A 460 13.85 1.76 -16.23
N ASN A 461 12.57 2.01 -16.50
CA ASN A 461 12.12 3.13 -17.31
C ASN A 461 10.72 3.54 -16.86
N THR A 462 10.65 4.45 -15.89
CA THR A 462 9.40 4.90 -15.27
C THR A 462 8.65 5.94 -16.09
N GLY A 463 9.16 6.33 -17.27
CA GLY A 463 8.59 7.39 -18.09
C GLY A 463 8.85 8.80 -17.55
N VAL A 464 9.72 8.95 -16.53
CA VAL A 464 10.24 10.22 -16.04
C VAL A 464 11.76 10.26 -16.10
N ASN A 465 12.33 11.46 -16.22
CA ASN A 465 13.78 11.66 -16.13
C ASN A 465 14.23 11.45 -14.68
N SER A 466 14.92 10.33 -14.44
CA SER A 466 15.36 9.90 -13.12
C SER A 466 16.76 9.27 -13.18
N PRO A 467 17.60 9.46 -12.14
CA PRO A 467 18.84 8.70 -11.97
C PRO A 467 18.65 7.18 -11.93
N LEU A 468 17.43 6.67 -11.66
CA LEU A 468 17.14 5.24 -11.71
C LEU A 468 17.29 4.63 -13.12
N ASN A 469 17.12 5.44 -14.16
CA ASN A 469 17.20 4.99 -15.55
C ASN A 469 18.64 4.59 -15.93
N ASP A 470 19.64 5.15 -15.25
CA ASP A 470 21.07 4.95 -15.53
C ASP A 470 21.71 3.84 -14.68
N LEU A 471 20.94 3.16 -13.82
CA LEU A 471 21.44 2.15 -12.86
C LEU A 471 21.76 0.79 -13.45
#